data_AF-A0AAW9BAH4-F1
#
_entry.id   AF-A0AAW9BAH4-F1
#
_cell.length_a   1.000
_cell.length_b   1.000
_cell.length_c   1.000
_cell.angle_alpha   90.00
_cell.angle_beta   90.00
_cell.angle_gamma   90.00
#
_symmetry.space_group_name_H-M   'P 1'
#
loop_
_entity.id
_entity.type
_entity.pdbx_description
1 polymer ?
#
loop_
_entity_poly.entity_id
_entity_poly.type
_entity_poly.pdbx_seq_one_letter_code
_entity_poly.pdbx_strand_id
1 'polypeptide(L)'
;HIEVDGGGGDFHVVMPYSMVEPIRELLDAGVQSDKMETDVRWSSALREEIMDCPVNFRVNLLEKDISLRDLMELQPGDIIPIEMPEHATMFIEDLPTYRVKMGRSEDKLAVQVSQEIERPHVVKTDLAFLGKDIMSELENDDDRDD
;
A
#
# COMPACT_ATOMS: atom_id res chain seq x y z
N HIS A 1 -39.24 32.35 3.36
CA HIS A 1 -39.93 33.52 2.81
C HIS A 1 -40.46 33.20 1.42
N ILE A 2 -41.78 33.12 1.26
CA ILE A 2 -42.42 32.90 -0.04
C ILE A 2 -43.10 34.21 -0.42
N GLU A 3 -42.86 34.69 -1.65
CA GLU A 3 -43.58 35.83 -2.23
C GLU A 3 -44.59 35.31 -3.24
N VAL A 4 -45.86 35.66 -3.04
CA VAL A 4 -46.90 35.50 -4.05
C VAL A 4 -47.67 36.82 -4.15
N ASP A 5 -47.62 37.44 -5.33
CA ASP A 5 -48.37 38.62 -5.74
C ASP A 5 -48.35 39.81 -4.76
N GLY A 6 -47.14 40.19 -4.31
CA GLY A 6 -46.91 41.45 -3.57
C GLY A 6 -47.07 41.38 -2.05
N GLY A 7 -47.29 40.20 -1.47
CA GLY A 7 -47.25 39.97 -0.03
C GLY A 7 -46.24 38.87 0.34
N GLY A 8 -45.27 39.21 1.20
CA GLY A 8 -44.27 38.27 1.71
C GLY A 8 -44.67 37.64 3.04
N GLY A 9 -44.42 36.34 3.21
CA GLY A 9 -44.71 35.62 4.46
C GLY A 9 -43.86 34.36 4.65
N ASP A 10 -43.88 33.82 5.88
CA ASP A 10 -43.19 32.57 6.22
C ASP A 10 -44.14 31.38 6.07
N PHE A 11 -43.67 30.36 5.36
CA PHE A 11 -44.41 29.14 5.10
C PHE A 11 -43.80 28.02 5.92
N HIS A 12 -44.54 27.57 6.93
CA HIS A 12 -44.16 26.44 7.77
C HIS A 12 -44.99 25.23 7.39
N VAL A 13 -44.33 24.17 6.93
CA VAL A 13 -44.95 22.86 6.73
C VAL A 13 -44.68 22.02 7.97
N VAL A 14 -45.73 21.55 8.62
CA VAL A 14 -45.65 20.60 9.73
C VAL A 14 -46.25 19.29 9.26
N MET A 15 -45.43 18.24 9.21
CA MET A 15 -45.89 16.90 8.87
C MET A 15 -45.89 16.03 10.13
N PRO A 16 -46.97 15.27 10.38
CA PRO A 16 -46.98 14.28 11.44
C PRO A 16 -45.91 13.22 11.18
N TYR A 17 -45.28 12.75 12.26
CA TYR A 17 -44.21 11.75 12.18
C TYR A 17 -44.63 10.47 11.41
N SER A 18 -45.89 10.06 11.54
CA SER A 18 -46.46 8.89 10.85
C SER A 18 -46.42 8.97 9.31
N MET A 19 -46.33 10.18 8.73
CA MET A 19 -46.18 10.35 7.28
C MET A 19 -44.72 10.34 6.83
N VAL A 20 -43.79 10.59 7.75
CA VAL A 20 -42.35 10.56 7.48
C VAL A 20 -41.82 9.13 7.64
N GLU A 21 -42.35 8.36 8.59
CA GLU A 21 -41.95 6.97 8.87
C GLU A 21 -41.85 6.06 7.62
N PRO A 22 -42.86 5.97 6.72
CA PRO A 22 -42.79 5.06 5.57
C PRO A 22 -41.81 5.49 4.47
N ILE A 23 -41.36 6.75 4.50
CA ILE A 23 -40.37 7.29 3.55
C ILE A 23 -39.04 7.61 4.25
N ARG A 24 -38.88 7.19 5.52
CA ARG A 24 -37.71 7.47 6.36
C ARG A 24 -36.43 6.97 5.68
N GLU A 25 -36.46 5.76 5.16
CA GLU A 25 -35.32 5.14 4.45
C GLU A 25 -34.98 5.87 3.14
N LEU A 26 -35.98 6.37 2.41
CA LEU A 26 -35.77 7.14 1.18
C LEU A 26 -35.24 8.55 1.46
N LEU A 27 -35.64 9.16 2.58
CA LEU A 27 -35.10 10.44 3.05
C LEU A 27 -33.68 10.29 3.60
N ASP A 28 -33.36 9.16 4.24
CA ASP A 28 -32.00 8.82 4.69
C ASP A 28 -31.06 8.58 3.48
N ALA A 29 -31.57 7.93 2.43
CA ALA A 29 -30.87 7.75 1.16
C ALA A 29 -30.70 9.08 0.36
N GLY A 30 -31.49 10.11 0.66
CA GLY A 30 -31.43 11.43 0.01
C GLY A 30 -30.14 12.23 0.29
N VAL A 31 -29.31 11.78 1.23
CA VAL A 31 -27.96 12.33 1.51
C VAL A 31 -26.89 11.29 1.15
N GLN A 32 -27.15 10.42 0.18
CA GLN A 32 -26.17 9.46 -0.31
C GLN A 32 -25.83 9.68 -1.79
N SER A 33 -25.40 10.90 -2.13
CA SER A 33 -24.82 11.17 -3.45
C SER A 33 -23.29 11.08 -3.50
N ASP A 34 -22.60 10.76 -2.39
CA ASP A 34 -21.12 10.84 -2.39
C ASP A 34 -20.37 9.76 -1.58
N LYS A 35 -21.07 8.76 -1.02
CA LYS A 35 -20.43 7.74 -0.18
C LYS A 35 -21.08 6.37 -0.34
N MET A 36 -20.82 5.71 -1.46
CA MET A 36 -20.82 4.23 -1.54
C MET A 36 -20.26 3.66 -2.85
N GLU A 37 -19.75 4.49 -3.77
CA GLU A 37 -18.74 4.04 -4.72
C GLU A 37 -17.37 4.27 -4.07
N THR A 38 -16.99 3.40 -3.13
CA THR A 38 -15.63 3.41 -2.56
C THR A 38 -14.67 3.34 -3.73
N ASP A 39 -13.99 4.45 -3.95
CA ASP A 39 -13.52 4.92 -5.25
C ASP A 39 -12.51 3.93 -5.86
N VAL A 40 -13.01 2.98 -6.64
CA VAL A 40 -12.21 1.96 -7.34
C VAL A 40 -11.15 2.67 -8.19
N ARG A 41 -11.53 3.81 -8.78
CA ARG A 41 -10.64 4.70 -9.55
C ARG A 41 -9.53 5.31 -8.69
N TRP A 42 -9.86 5.79 -7.49
CA TRP A 42 -8.84 6.29 -6.56
C TRP A 42 -7.88 5.18 -6.10
N SER A 43 -8.39 3.98 -5.81
CA SER A 43 -7.53 2.85 -5.42
C SER A 43 -6.62 2.38 -6.56
N SER A 44 -7.10 2.40 -7.81
CA SER A 44 -6.29 2.11 -8.98
C SER A 44 -5.27 3.20 -9.26
N ALA A 45 -5.67 4.48 -9.17
CA ALA A 45 -4.76 5.60 -9.38
C ALA A 45 -3.65 5.62 -8.33
N LEU A 46 -3.99 5.40 -7.05
CA LEU A 46 -3.00 5.29 -5.98
C LEU A 46 -2.04 4.12 -6.20
N ARG A 47 -2.55 2.96 -6.66
CA ARG A 47 -1.71 1.82 -6.99
C ARG A 47 -0.76 2.13 -8.13
N GLU A 48 -1.23 2.77 -9.20
CA GLU A 48 -0.38 3.18 -10.32
C GLU A 48 0.72 4.14 -9.85
N GLU A 49 0.38 5.17 -9.08
CA GLU A 49 1.36 6.12 -8.53
C GLU A 49 2.39 5.45 -7.61
N ILE A 50 1.99 4.47 -6.80
CA ILE A 50 2.93 3.70 -5.96
C ILE A 50 3.87 2.85 -6.81
N MET A 51 3.38 2.25 -7.90
CA MET A 51 4.19 1.41 -8.79
C MET A 51 5.22 2.23 -9.59
N ASP A 52 4.93 3.50 -9.85
CA ASP A 52 5.84 4.41 -10.55
C ASP A 52 6.87 5.08 -9.63
N CYS A 53 6.79 4.85 -8.32
CA CYS A 53 7.75 5.39 -7.36
C CYS A 53 9.16 4.79 -7.59
N PRO A 54 10.19 5.62 -7.85
CA PRO A 54 11.54 5.13 -8.03
C PRO A 54 12.08 4.59 -6.70
N VAL A 55 12.59 3.36 -6.73
CA VAL A 55 13.27 2.74 -5.58
C VAL A 55 14.76 2.58 -5.86
N ASN A 56 15.56 2.74 -4.82
CA ASN A 56 16.98 2.46 -4.90
C ASN A 56 17.23 0.98 -4.65
N PHE A 57 18.22 0.45 -5.35
CA PHE A 57 18.71 -0.89 -5.07
C PHE A 57 20.23 -0.88 -4.93
N ARG A 58 20.73 -1.81 -4.12
CA ARG A 58 22.15 -2.10 -3.97
C ARG A 58 22.39 -3.60 -4.04
N VAL A 59 23.56 -3.99 -4.52
CA VAL A 59 23.96 -5.40 -4.58
C VAL A 59 25.21 -5.57 -3.73
N ASN A 60 25.08 -6.35 -2.66
CA ASN A 60 26.23 -6.72 -1.84
C ASN A 60 26.86 -7.96 -2.48
N LEU A 61 28.05 -7.78 -3.07
CA LEU A 61 28.79 -8.86 -3.70
C LEU A 61 29.30 -9.86 -2.66
N LEU A 62 29.97 -9.36 -1.63
CA LEU A 62 30.50 -10.14 -0.53
C LEU A 62 30.67 -9.26 0.70
N GLU A 63 30.69 -9.91 1.86
CA GLU A 63 31.08 -9.31 3.13
C GLU A 63 32.24 -10.13 3.69
N LYS A 64 33.23 -9.45 4.27
CA LYS A 64 34.40 -10.10 4.86
C LYS A 64 34.75 -9.40 6.16
N ASP A 65 34.82 -10.18 7.22
CA ASP A 65 35.33 -9.71 8.51
C ASP A 65 36.85 -9.56 8.45
N ILE A 66 37.34 -8.39 8.87
CA ILE A 66 38.76 -8.06 8.94
C ILE A 66 39.04 -7.56 10.35
N SER A 67 40.18 -7.95 10.93
CA SER A 67 40.56 -7.46 12.26
C SER A 67 40.88 -5.97 12.22
N LEU A 68 40.63 -5.25 13.32
CA LEU A 68 40.92 -3.82 13.38
C LEU A 68 42.41 -3.51 13.13
N ARG A 69 43.31 -4.40 13.55
CA ARG A 69 44.76 -4.27 13.31
C ARG A 69 45.06 -4.30 11.82
N ASP A 70 44.55 -5.31 11.11
CA ASP A 70 44.80 -5.46 9.67
C ASP A 70 44.18 -4.30 8.89
N LEU A 71 43.01 -3.81 9.33
CA LEU A 71 42.38 -2.62 8.75
C LEU A 71 43.26 -1.37 8.88
N MET A 72 43.94 -1.20 10.02
CA MET A 72 44.85 -0.06 10.26
C MET A 72 46.17 -0.17 9.48
N GLU A 73 46.60 -1.39 9.15
CA GLU A 73 47.84 -1.66 8.43
C GLU A 73 47.67 -1.68 6.89
N LEU A 74 46.44 -1.64 6.37
CA LEU A 74 46.14 -1.63 4.94
C LEU A 74 46.78 -0.43 4.21
N GLN A 75 47.46 -0.73 3.10
CA GLN A 75 48.09 0.25 2.22
C GLN A 75 47.59 0.12 0.77
N PRO A 76 47.68 1.19 -0.05
CA PRO A 76 47.38 1.11 -1.47
C PRO A 76 48.26 0.05 -2.15
N GLY A 77 47.62 -0.97 -2.72
CA GLY A 77 48.29 -2.11 -3.34
C GLY A 77 48.08 -3.44 -2.61
N ASP A 78 47.56 -3.40 -1.38
CA ASP A 78 47.24 -4.62 -0.64
C ASP A 78 46.05 -5.37 -1.26
N ILE A 79 46.15 -6.70 -1.27
CA ILE A 79 45.15 -7.59 -1.83
C ILE A 79 44.37 -8.24 -0.69
N ILE A 80 43.06 -8.02 -0.66
CA ILE A 80 42.16 -8.68 0.28
C ILE A 80 41.75 -10.03 -0.32
N PRO A 81 42.16 -11.17 0.25
CA PRO A 81 41.78 -12.48 -0.29
C PRO A 81 40.28 -12.71 -0.06
N ILE A 82 39.55 -12.91 -1.15
CA ILE A 82 38.11 -13.16 -1.15
C ILE A 82 37.80 -14.44 -1.92
N GLU A 83 36.82 -15.20 -1.45
CA GLU A 83 36.21 -16.27 -2.23
C GLU A 83 35.00 -15.68 -2.94
N MET A 84 34.98 -15.74 -4.28
CA MET A 84 33.88 -15.16 -5.05
C MET A 84 32.62 -16.02 -4.88
N PRO A 85 31.53 -15.48 -4.30
CA PRO A 85 30.30 -16.23 -4.15
C PRO A 85 29.62 -16.42 -5.50
N GLU A 86 28.89 -17.53 -5.66
CA GLU A 86 28.15 -17.82 -6.88
C GLU A 86 26.97 -16.86 -7.10
N HIS A 87 26.34 -16.43 -6.00
CA HIS A 87 25.22 -15.49 -5.98
C HIS A 87 25.47 -14.36 -4.97
N ALA A 88 25.21 -13.13 -5.39
CA ALA A 88 25.17 -11.94 -4.56
C ALA A 88 23.71 -11.64 -4.13
N THR A 89 23.56 -10.86 -3.06
CA THR A 89 22.24 -10.45 -2.55
C THR A 89 21.92 -9.04 -3.01
N MET A 90 20.78 -8.87 -3.66
CA MET A 90 20.23 -7.57 -4.03
C MET A 90 19.23 -7.12 -2.98
N PHE A 91 19.45 -5.91 -2.50
CA PHE A 91 18.58 -5.20 -1.58
C PHE A 91 17.85 -4.12 -2.37
N ILE A 92 16.53 -4.08 -2.22
CA ILE A 92 15.72 -2.92 -2.59
C ILE A 92 15.53 -2.13 -1.31
N GLU A 93 16.04 -0.90 -1.28
CA GLU A 93 16.27 -0.16 -0.05
C GLU A 93 17.10 -1.00 0.95
N ASP A 94 16.50 -1.42 2.07
CA ASP A 94 17.14 -2.26 3.09
C ASP A 94 16.59 -3.69 3.14
N LEU A 95 15.72 -4.07 2.21
CA LEU A 95 15.09 -5.38 2.17
C LEU A 95 15.77 -6.33 1.18
N PRO A 96 16.33 -7.47 1.64
CA PRO A 96 16.88 -8.48 0.74
C PRO A 96 15.75 -9.09 -0.10
N THR A 97 15.79 -8.87 -1.41
CA THR A 97 14.65 -9.21 -2.30
C THR A 97 15.04 -10.22 -3.36
N TYR A 98 16.24 -10.14 -3.94
CA TYR A 98 16.65 -11.04 -5.03
C TYR A 98 18.05 -11.61 -4.79
N ARG A 99 18.26 -12.86 -5.23
CA ARG A 99 19.59 -13.40 -5.51
C ARG A 99 19.97 -13.05 -6.93
N VAL A 100 21.17 -12.53 -7.10
CA VAL A 100 21.66 -12.05 -8.40
C VAL A 100 23.04 -12.59 -8.69
N LYS A 101 23.38 -12.71 -9.98
CA LYS A 101 24.71 -13.06 -10.45
C LYS A 101 25.34 -11.85 -11.11
N MET A 102 26.57 -11.51 -10.70
CA MET A 102 27.33 -10.43 -11.32
C MET A 102 27.76 -10.85 -12.72
N GLY A 103 27.69 -9.91 -13.66
CA GLY A 103 28.11 -10.11 -15.03
C GLY A 103 28.45 -8.79 -15.71
N ARG A 104 28.58 -8.86 -17.03
CA ARG A 104 28.82 -7.70 -17.88
C ARG A 104 27.82 -7.72 -19.02
N SER A 105 27.14 -6.60 -19.22
CA SER A 105 26.30 -6.37 -20.40
C SER A 105 26.99 -5.32 -21.25
N GLU A 106 27.40 -5.69 -22.45
CA GLU A 106 28.28 -4.90 -23.31
C GLU A 106 29.56 -4.46 -22.56
N ASP A 107 29.67 -3.17 -22.24
CA ASP A 107 30.80 -2.57 -21.52
C ASP A 107 30.41 -2.06 -20.11
N LYS A 108 29.20 -2.39 -19.65
CA LYS A 108 28.69 -2.00 -18.33
C LYS A 108 28.62 -3.19 -17.40
N LEU A 109 28.93 -2.95 -16.13
CA LEU A 109 28.66 -3.92 -15.07
C LEU A 109 27.15 -4.19 -15.00
N ALA A 110 26.76 -5.45 -14.96
CA ALA A 110 25.36 -5.85 -14.96
C ALA A 110 25.11 -6.94 -13.92
N VAL A 111 23.86 -7.04 -13.48
CA VAL A 111 23.41 -8.07 -12.55
C VAL A 111 22.25 -8.83 -13.16
N GLN A 112 22.35 -10.16 -13.14
CA GLN A 112 21.28 -11.04 -13.60
C GLN A 112 20.52 -11.57 -12.40
N VAL A 113 19.20 -11.35 -12.36
CA VAL A 113 18.34 -11.92 -11.32
C VAL A 113 18.24 -13.43 -11.53
N SER A 114 18.64 -14.21 -10.52
CA SER A 114 18.58 -15.67 -10.57
C SER A 114 17.39 -16.22 -9.79
N GLN A 115 17.06 -15.64 -8.65
CA GLN A 115 15.97 -16.11 -7.80
C GLN A 115 15.36 -14.96 -7.00
N GLU A 116 14.04 -15.00 -6.81
CA GLU A 116 13.33 -14.16 -5.85
C GLU A 116 13.44 -14.75 -4.44
N ILE A 117 13.81 -13.92 -3.48
CA ILE A 117 13.79 -14.28 -2.06
C ILE A 117 12.37 -14.03 -1.59
N GLU A 118 11.73 -15.08 -1.05
CA GLU A 118 10.41 -14.91 -0.45
C GLU A 118 10.50 -13.86 0.67
N ARG A 119 9.66 -12.84 0.54
CA ARG A 119 9.49 -11.86 1.61
C ARG A 119 9.03 -12.66 2.84
N PRO A 120 9.70 -12.52 3.99
CA PRO A 120 9.15 -13.08 5.22
C PRO A 120 7.72 -12.58 5.33
N HIS A 121 6.78 -13.46 5.68
CA HIS A 121 5.40 -13.07 5.95
C HIS A 121 5.41 -12.03 7.06
N VAL A 122 5.55 -10.76 6.69
CA VAL A 122 5.25 -9.63 7.54
C VAL A 122 3.81 -9.85 7.94
N VAL A 123 3.62 -10.21 9.21
CA VAL A 123 2.33 -10.24 9.87
C VAL A 123 1.66 -8.95 9.44
N LYS A 124 0.60 -9.07 8.63
CA LYS A 124 -0.17 -7.97 8.06
C LYS A 124 -0.32 -6.90 9.15
N THR A 125 0.56 -5.90 9.12
CA THR A 125 0.62 -4.92 10.20
C THR A 125 -0.56 -4.00 9.92
N ASP A 126 -1.60 -4.21 10.72
CA ASP A 126 -2.80 -3.42 10.97
C ASP A 126 -3.72 -3.03 9.78
N LEU A 127 -3.26 -2.96 8.53
CA LEU A 127 -4.15 -2.64 7.40
C LEU A 127 -5.17 -3.75 7.10
N ALA A 128 -4.82 -5.01 7.36
CA ALA A 128 -5.77 -6.11 7.16
C ALA A 128 -6.79 -6.26 8.30
N PHE A 129 -6.51 -5.67 9.46
CA PHE A 129 -7.47 -5.62 10.56
C PHE A 129 -8.60 -4.63 10.24
N LEU A 130 -8.29 -3.47 9.65
CA LEU A 130 -9.32 -2.51 9.22
C LEU A 130 -10.30 -3.08 8.18
N GLY A 131 -9.84 -3.94 7.27
CA GLY A 131 -10.71 -4.49 6.22
C GLY A 131 -11.57 -5.67 6.66
N LYS A 132 -11.16 -6.40 7.70
CA LYS A 132 -11.85 -7.63 8.12
C LYS A 132 -13.01 -7.35 9.07
N ASP A 133 -12.88 -6.36 9.95
CA ASP A 133 -13.95 -5.98 10.87
C ASP A 133 -15.16 -5.39 10.12
N ILE A 134 -14.92 -4.67 9.01
CA ILE A 134 -15.98 -4.06 8.20
C ILE A 134 -16.76 -5.12 7.38
N MET A 135 -16.10 -6.19 6.91
CA MET A 135 -16.80 -7.25 6.16
C MET A 135 -17.48 -8.29 7.07
N SER A 136 -17.01 -8.49 8.31
CA SER A 136 -17.68 -9.41 9.24
C SER A 136 -18.97 -8.88 9.86
N GLU A 137 -19.18 -7.56 9.86
CA GLU A 137 -20.46 -6.95 10.29
C GLU A 137 -21.53 -6.99 9.19
N LEU A 138 -21.15 -7.14 7.91
CA LEU A 138 -22.08 -7.20 6.78
C LEU A 138 -22.59 -8.62 6.47
N GLU A 139 -21.91 -9.68 6.90
CA GLU A 139 -22.33 -11.07 6.70
C GLU A 139 -23.20 -11.63 7.85
N ASN A 140 -23.37 -10.90 8.97
CA ASN A 140 -24.12 -11.39 10.14
C ASN A 140 -25.56 -10.87 10.24
N ASP A 141 -25.99 -9.97 9.36
CA ASP A 141 -27.36 -9.42 9.36
C ASP A 141 -28.29 -10.06 8.31
N ASP A 142 -27.79 -10.96 7.45
CA ASP A 142 -28.59 -11.61 6.40
C ASP A 142 -29.18 -12.99 6.80
N ASP A 143 -28.91 -13.47 8.03
CA ASP A 143 -29.33 -14.80 8.54
C ASP A 143 -30.31 -14.74 9.73
N ARG A 144 -31.09 -13.65 9.87
CA ARG A 144 -32.14 -13.55 10.91
C ARG A 144 -33.47 -13.08 10.35
N ASP A 145 -34.07 -13.85 9.44
CA ASP A 145 -35.52 -13.89 9.28
C ASP A 145 -35.92 -15.22 8.61
N ASP A 146 -36.16 -16.25 9.44
CA ASP A 146 -37.03 -17.40 9.19
C ASP A 146 -37.70 -17.82 10.51
#